data_AF-A0A538CUW5-F1
#
_entry.id   AF-A0A538CUW5-F1
#
_cell.length_a   1.000
_cell.length_b   1.000
_cell.length_c   1.000
_cell.angle_alpha   90.00
_cell.angle_beta   90.00
_cell.angle_gamma   90.00
#
_symmetry.space_group_name_H-M   'P 1'
#
loop_
_entity.id
_entity.type
_entity.pdbx_description
1 polymer ?
#
loop_
_entity_poly.entity_id
_entity_poly.type
_entity_poly.pdbx_seq_one_letter_code
_entity_poly.pdbx_strand_id
1 'polypeptide(L)'
;GLDDPDKAIHVANGMRVHVPILLALSANSPFWRADTTGLASTRTPIFRAFPRVGIPPAYRDWDHYEREIQFMVESGVMEDYTYLWYDVRPHPKFGTIEIRACDSQTRVEHSLALAALIQAMVKELAEHYEAGEHLTDYPWQMLDENKWLAARHGLDGEIVDLPTSERVSTRALAKRLLDRMRGHAEDLGSAEELEGISDLIDRGNGAARQIVVYEANHDLREVMAEIVAATRGQA
;
A
#
# COMPACT_ATOMS: atom_id res chain seq x y z
N GLY A 1 -15.55 2.90 -6.42
CA GLY A 1 -15.91 4.30 -6.10
C GLY A 1 -16.64 4.31 -4.78
N LEU A 2 -16.74 5.47 -4.14
CA LEU A 2 -17.50 5.70 -2.92
C LEU A 2 -18.55 6.78 -3.22
N ASP A 3 -19.74 6.58 -2.66
CA ASP A 3 -20.96 7.35 -2.92
C ASP A 3 -21.23 8.43 -1.86
N ASP A 4 -20.44 8.44 -0.78
CA ASP A 4 -20.56 9.39 0.33
C ASP A 4 -19.17 9.99 0.67
N PRO A 5 -19.05 11.32 0.83
CA PRO A 5 -17.78 11.97 1.15
C PRO A 5 -17.22 11.62 2.53
N ASP A 6 -18.06 11.49 3.56
CA ASP A 6 -17.64 11.11 4.90
C ASP A 6 -17.25 9.63 4.96
N LYS A 7 -17.92 8.77 4.18
CA LYS A 7 -17.47 7.40 3.92
C LYS A 7 -16.09 7.38 3.29
N ALA A 8 -15.80 8.28 2.34
CA ALA A 8 -14.46 8.38 1.75
C ALA A 8 -13.40 8.75 2.78
N ILE A 9 -13.71 9.62 3.75
CA ILE A 9 -12.81 9.93 4.86
C ILE A 9 -12.65 8.74 5.81
N HIS A 10 -13.74 8.07 6.18
CA HIS A 10 -13.69 6.87 7.02
C HIS A 10 -12.79 5.80 6.39
N VAL A 11 -13.02 5.46 5.12
CA VAL A 11 -12.21 4.45 4.42
C VAL A 11 -10.76 4.94 4.26
N ALA A 12 -10.52 6.20 3.91
CA ALA A 12 -9.16 6.73 3.80
C ALA A 12 -8.42 6.64 5.16
N ASN A 13 -9.10 6.93 6.27
CA ASN A 13 -8.54 6.81 7.60
C ASN A 13 -8.18 5.36 7.95
N GLY A 14 -9.06 4.40 7.65
CA GLY A 14 -8.79 2.98 7.88
C GLY A 14 -7.65 2.45 7.01
N MET A 15 -7.62 2.85 5.74
CA MET A 15 -6.59 2.43 4.79
C MET A 15 -5.17 2.88 5.19
N ARG A 16 -5.02 3.97 5.96
CA ARG A 16 -3.71 4.38 6.53
C ARG A 16 -3.05 3.27 7.33
N VAL A 17 -3.83 2.46 8.04
CA VAL A 17 -3.35 1.33 8.85
C VAL A 17 -2.83 0.19 7.97
N HIS A 18 -3.38 0.03 6.76
CA HIS A 18 -3.03 -1.04 5.82
C HIS A 18 -1.93 -0.66 4.82
N VAL A 19 -1.52 0.61 4.76
CA VAL A 19 -0.42 1.05 3.88
C VAL A 19 0.87 0.24 4.09
N PRO A 20 1.35 -0.03 5.33
CA PRO A 20 2.57 -0.79 5.53
C PRO A 20 2.53 -2.20 4.94
N ILE A 21 1.44 -2.95 5.13
CA ILE A 21 1.36 -4.33 4.63
C ILE A 21 1.21 -4.37 3.10
N LEU A 22 0.48 -3.42 2.51
CA LEU A 22 0.42 -3.25 1.06
C LEU A 22 1.79 -2.92 0.46
N LEU A 23 2.56 -2.05 1.12
CA LEU A 23 3.93 -1.73 0.71
C LEU A 23 4.84 -2.96 0.80
N ALA A 24 4.76 -3.74 1.88
CA ALA A 24 5.55 -4.97 2.03
C ALA A 24 5.22 -6.01 0.94
N LEU A 25 3.94 -6.24 0.66
CA LEU A 25 3.48 -7.16 -0.38
C LEU A 25 3.92 -6.71 -1.79
N SER A 26 3.87 -5.41 -2.06
CA SER A 26 4.13 -4.85 -3.38
C SER A 26 5.59 -4.47 -3.64
N ALA A 27 6.47 -4.52 -2.64
CA ALA A 27 7.83 -4.01 -2.79
C ALA A 27 8.56 -4.66 -3.99
N ASN A 28 9.08 -3.81 -4.89
CA ASN A 28 9.65 -4.22 -6.17
C ASN A 28 10.76 -3.27 -6.65
N SER A 29 11.41 -2.54 -5.74
CA SER A 29 12.43 -1.56 -6.08
C SER A 29 13.66 -1.64 -5.17
N PRO A 30 14.44 -2.74 -5.17
CA PRO A 30 15.58 -2.86 -4.25
C PRO A 30 16.86 -2.14 -4.69
N PHE A 31 16.93 -1.71 -5.96
CA PHE A 31 18.08 -1.03 -6.55
C PHE A 31 17.81 0.46 -6.80
N TRP A 32 18.86 1.27 -6.73
CA TRP A 32 18.84 2.65 -7.20
C TRP A 32 20.19 3.04 -7.77
N ARG A 33 20.18 3.63 -8.98
CA ARG A 33 21.42 4.02 -9.70
C ARG A 33 22.46 2.90 -9.80
N ALA A 34 21.99 1.68 -10.08
CA ALA A 34 22.78 0.45 -10.19
C ALA A 34 23.35 -0.10 -8.87
N ASP A 35 23.02 0.47 -7.72
CA ASP A 35 23.43 -0.05 -6.42
C ASP A 35 22.27 -0.70 -5.67
N THR A 36 22.57 -1.78 -4.95
CA THR A 36 21.65 -2.33 -3.93
C THR A 36 21.49 -1.32 -2.81
N THR A 37 20.25 -0.95 -2.49
CA THR A 37 20.02 0.06 -1.45
C THR A 37 19.87 -0.51 -0.05
N GLY A 38 19.73 -1.84 0.04
CA GLY A 38 19.30 -2.51 1.24
C GLY A 38 17.82 -2.31 1.56
N LEU A 39 17.01 -1.67 0.71
CA LEU A 39 15.57 -1.57 0.92
C LEU A 39 14.84 -2.58 0.03
N ALA A 40 13.66 -3.04 0.44
CA ALA A 40 12.76 -3.76 -0.45
C ALA A 40 12.05 -2.78 -1.40
N SER A 41 11.72 -1.58 -0.92
CA SER A 41 11.16 -0.48 -1.71
C SER A 41 11.97 0.80 -1.53
N THR A 42 12.94 1.04 -2.43
CA THR A 42 13.69 2.30 -2.49
C THR A 42 12.82 3.47 -2.94
N ARG A 43 11.72 3.21 -3.66
CA ARG A 43 10.74 4.25 -4.04
C ARG A 43 10.33 5.09 -2.82
N THR A 44 10.15 4.45 -1.67
CA THR A 44 9.67 5.10 -0.44
C THR A 44 10.55 6.27 0.01
N PRO A 45 11.85 6.10 0.32
CA PRO A 45 12.69 7.23 0.71
C PRO A 45 13.00 8.22 -0.40
N ILE A 46 13.03 7.81 -1.68
CA ILE A 46 13.17 8.76 -2.79
C ILE A 46 12.01 9.77 -2.79
N PHE A 47 10.78 9.26 -2.60
CA PHE A 47 9.61 10.10 -2.58
C PHE A 47 9.52 10.96 -1.32
N ARG A 48 10.13 10.54 -0.20
CA ARG A 48 10.19 11.32 1.05
C ARG A 48 10.90 12.68 0.91
N ALA A 49 11.63 12.92 -0.18
CA ALA A 49 12.24 14.22 -0.47
C ALA A 49 11.23 15.30 -0.90
N PHE A 50 10.01 14.93 -1.29
CA PHE A 50 8.96 15.87 -1.70
C PHE A 50 8.12 16.32 -0.48
N PRO A 51 7.51 17.52 -0.51
CA PRO A 51 6.59 17.96 0.54
C PRO A 51 5.29 17.16 0.51
N ARG A 52 4.62 17.02 1.68
CA ARG A 52 3.26 16.43 1.81
C ARG A 52 3.18 14.99 1.26
N VAL A 53 4.14 14.17 1.67
CA VAL A 53 4.31 12.78 1.25
C VAL A 53 4.08 11.81 2.40
N GLY A 54 3.73 10.58 2.06
CA GLY A 54 3.62 9.49 3.03
C GLY A 54 2.21 9.33 3.57
N ILE A 55 2.11 8.80 4.80
CA ILE A 55 0.82 8.48 5.40
C ILE A 55 0.11 9.79 5.74
N PRO A 56 -1.11 10.03 5.21
CA PRO A 56 -1.83 11.27 5.48
C PRO A 56 -2.18 11.40 6.98
N PRO A 57 -2.47 12.63 7.45
CA PRO A 57 -3.10 12.82 8.75
C PRO A 57 -4.50 12.17 8.77
N ALA A 58 -5.05 11.99 9.97
CA ALA A 58 -6.43 11.58 10.12
C ALA A 58 -7.35 12.79 9.93
N TYR A 59 -8.47 12.61 9.22
CA TYR A 59 -9.51 13.63 9.12
C TYR A 59 -10.77 13.19 9.86
N ARG A 60 -11.46 14.11 10.56
CA ARG A 60 -12.68 13.73 11.30
C ARG A 60 -13.84 13.42 10.36
N ASP A 61 -14.00 14.25 9.35
CA ASP A 61 -15.10 14.28 8.39
C ASP A 61 -14.60 14.98 7.09
N TRP A 62 -15.45 14.98 6.07
CA TRP A 62 -15.17 15.62 4.79
C TRP A 62 -14.93 17.12 4.95
N ASP A 63 -15.72 17.79 5.76
CA ASP A 63 -15.58 19.23 5.99
C ASP A 63 -14.22 19.58 6.62
N HIS A 64 -13.69 18.73 7.51
CA HIS A 64 -12.36 18.88 8.07
C HIS A 64 -11.28 18.75 7.00
N TYR A 65 -11.39 17.74 6.15
CA TYR A 65 -10.50 17.58 5.01
C TYR A 65 -10.54 18.82 4.10
N GLU A 66 -11.73 19.24 3.66
CA GLU A 66 -11.90 20.37 2.76
C GLU A 66 -11.34 21.67 3.33
N ARG A 67 -11.61 21.98 4.60
CA ARG A 67 -11.07 23.19 5.25
C ARG A 67 -9.54 23.20 5.31
N GLU A 68 -8.90 22.08 5.63
CA GLU A 68 -7.43 22.01 5.65
C GLU A 68 -6.83 22.15 4.25
N ILE A 69 -7.44 21.50 3.24
CA ILE A 69 -7.01 21.63 1.85
C ILE A 69 -7.19 23.07 1.36
N GLN A 70 -8.34 23.68 1.62
CA GLN A 70 -8.63 25.06 1.23
C GLN A 70 -7.64 26.02 1.87
N PHE A 71 -7.33 25.86 3.16
CA PHE A 71 -6.32 26.68 3.83
C PHE A 71 -4.94 26.58 3.16
N MET A 72 -4.52 25.39 2.74
CA MET A 72 -3.26 25.19 2.01
C MET A 72 -3.28 25.83 0.60
N VAL A 73 -4.43 25.82 -0.07
CA VAL A 73 -4.58 26.44 -1.39
C VAL A 73 -4.59 27.97 -1.26
N GLU A 74 -5.39 28.52 -0.35
CA GLU A 74 -5.50 29.97 -0.14
C GLU A 74 -4.20 30.61 0.36
N SER A 75 -3.40 29.86 1.13
CA SER A 75 -2.06 30.30 1.56
C SER A 75 -1.00 30.19 0.46
N GLY A 76 -1.32 29.61 -0.70
CA GLY A 76 -0.42 29.52 -1.85
C GLY A 76 0.69 28.46 -1.71
N VAL A 77 0.61 27.56 -0.73
CA VAL A 77 1.62 26.48 -0.56
C VAL A 77 1.38 25.29 -1.50
N MET A 78 0.22 25.25 -2.15
CA MET A 78 -0.12 24.35 -3.25
C MET A 78 -1.26 24.93 -4.11
N GLU A 79 -1.36 24.47 -5.37
CA GLU A 79 -2.41 24.91 -6.30
C GLU A 79 -3.76 24.23 -6.03
N ASP A 80 -3.74 22.92 -5.77
CA ASP A 80 -4.93 22.13 -5.43
C ASP A 80 -4.56 20.85 -4.66
N TYR A 81 -5.57 20.02 -4.35
CA TYR A 81 -5.41 18.76 -3.62
C TYR A 81 -4.54 17.71 -4.35
N THR A 82 -4.30 17.86 -5.66
CA THR A 82 -3.48 16.91 -6.43
C THR A 82 -2.00 16.99 -6.08
N TYR A 83 -1.56 18.09 -5.44
CA TYR A 83 -0.23 18.30 -4.87
C TYR A 83 -0.03 17.66 -3.48
N LEU A 84 -1.05 16.94 -2.99
CA LEU A 84 -0.89 16.00 -1.88
C LEU A 84 -0.35 14.68 -2.42
N TRP A 85 0.90 14.39 -2.05
CA TRP A 85 1.63 13.19 -2.45
C TRP A 85 1.46 12.05 -1.43
N TYR A 86 0.27 11.97 -0.84
CA TYR A 86 -0.07 11.00 0.18
C TYR A 86 -0.21 9.58 -0.37
N ASP A 87 0.08 8.60 0.48
CA ASP A 87 -0.06 7.17 0.19
C ASP A 87 -1.53 6.75 0.03
N VAL A 88 -2.45 7.49 0.67
CA VAL A 88 -3.90 7.34 0.56
C VAL A 88 -4.49 8.72 0.35
N ARG A 89 -5.34 8.90 -0.66
CA ARG A 89 -5.88 10.22 -0.98
C ARG A 89 -7.31 10.15 -1.51
N PRO A 90 -8.28 10.84 -0.89
CA PRO A 90 -9.58 11.07 -1.50
C PRO A 90 -9.45 11.85 -2.81
N HIS A 91 -10.20 11.46 -3.83
CA HIS A 91 -10.24 12.12 -5.14
C HIS A 91 -11.67 12.60 -5.45
N PRO A 92 -12.04 13.82 -5.00
CA PRO A 92 -13.41 14.34 -5.08
C PRO A 92 -14.02 14.29 -6.49
N LYS A 93 -13.22 14.65 -7.52
CA LYS A 93 -13.69 14.70 -8.91
C LYS A 93 -14.13 13.33 -9.47
N PHE A 94 -13.67 12.22 -8.89
CA PHE A 94 -14.01 10.87 -9.34
C PHE A 94 -14.84 10.08 -8.32
N GLY A 95 -15.09 10.62 -7.12
CA GLY A 95 -15.73 9.86 -6.04
C GLY A 95 -14.94 8.60 -5.69
N THR A 96 -13.61 8.70 -5.57
CA THR A 96 -12.74 7.57 -5.27
C THR A 96 -11.78 7.89 -4.14
N ILE A 97 -11.14 6.86 -3.62
CA ILE A 97 -9.92 6.96 -2.83
C ILE A 97 -8.80 6.28 -3.62
N GLU A 98 -7.63 6.90 -3.64
CA GLU A 98 -6.47 6.40 -4.36
C GLU A 98 -5.45 5.83 -3.36
N ILE A 99 -5.09 4.55 -3.52
CA ILE A 99 -4.00 3.92 -2.80
C ILE A 99 -2.75 3.97 -3.66
N ARG A 100 -1.73 4.71 -3.20
CA ARG A 100 -0.58 5.19 -3.99
C ARG A 100 0.76 4.74 -3.40
N ALA A 101 0.71 3.82 -2.44
CA ALA A 101 1.88 3.30 -1.72
C ALA A 101 2.67 2.27 -2.53
N CYS A 102 2.00 1.45 -3.33
CA CYS A 102 2.60 0.27 -3.96
C CYS A 102 3.69 0.60 -4.99
N ASP A 103 4.70 -0.26 -5.07
CA ASP A 103 5.57 -0.30 -6.26
C ASP A 103 4.81 -0.95 -7.43
N SER A 104 5.26 -0.71 -8.66
CA SER A 104 4.72 -1.42 -9.83
C SER A 104 5.17 -2.88 -9.81
N GLN A 105 4.29 -3.81 -10.20
CA GLN A 105 4.60 -5.25 -10.21
C GLN A 105 5.12 -5.70 -11.57
N THR A 106 5.98 -6.73 -11.58
CA THR A 106 6.47 -7.36 -12.82
C THR A 106 5.52 -8.40 -13.41
N ARG A 107 4.41 -8.69 -12.71
CA ARG A 107 3.40 -9.68 -13.09
C ARG A 107 2.01 -9.08 -13.02
N VAL A 108 1.18 -9.37 -14.02
CA VAL A 108 -0.20 -8.87 -14.04
C VAL A 108 -1.03 -9.49 -12.93
N GLU A 109 -0.80 -10.77 -12.63
CA GLU A 109 -1.50 -11.53 -11.60
C GLU A 109 -1.27 -10.89 -10.22
N HIS A 110 -0.06 -10.40 -9.94
CA HIS A 110 0.25 -9.70 -8.69
C HIS A 110 -0.39 -8.32 -8.62
N SER A 111 -0.50 -7.62 -9.75
CA SER A 111 -1.21 -6.34 -9.82
C SER A 111 -2.71 -6.53 -9.56
N LEU A 112 -3.30 -7.58 -10.16
CA LEU A 112 -4.70 -7.96 -9.95
C LEU A 112 -4.94 -8.38 -8.50
N ALA A 113 -4.05 -9.19 -7.92
CA ALA A 113 -4.16 -9.63 -6.53
C ALA A 113 -4.11 -8.47 -5.53
N LEU A 114 -3.18 -7.52 -5.72
CA LEU A 114 -3.13 -6.30 -4.90
C LEU A 114 -4.39 -5.45 -5.08
N ALA A 115 -4.92 -5.35 -6.30
CA ALA A 115 -6.16 -4.62 -6.56
C ALA A 115 -7.37 -5.29 -5.88
N ALA A 116 -7.49 -6.62 -5.96
CA ALA A 116 -8.54 -7.39 -5.29
C ALA A 116 -8.46 -7.24 -3.76
N LEU A 117 -7.26 -7.35 -3.19
CA LEU A 117 -7.03 -7.12 -1.76
C LEU A 117 -7.43 -5.70 -1.33
N ILE A 118 -7.04 -4.69 -2.11
CA ILE A 118 -7.42 -3.30 -1.84
C ILE A 118 -8.94 -3.13 -1.92
N GLN A 119 -9.61 -3.67 -2.94
CA GLN A 119 -11.06 -3.57 -3.04
C GLN A 119 -11.77 -4.26 -1.87
N ALA A 120 -11.30 -5.43 -1.44
CA ALA A 120 -11.85 -6.14 -0.29
C ALA A 120 -11.71 -5.32 1.00
N MET A 121 -10.55 -4.72 1.26
CA MET A 121 -10.35 -3.84 2.43
C MET A 121 -11.21 -2.57 2.36
N VAL A 122 -11.35 -1.99 1.17
CA VAL A 122 -12.22 -0.82 0.96
C VAL A 122 -13.67 -1.18 1.22
N LYS A 123 -14.13 -2.37 0.82
CA LYS A 123 -15.47 -2.86 1.12
C LYS A 123 -15.67 -3.09 2.62
N GLU A 124 -14.75 -3.77 3.30
CA GLU A 124 -14.79 -3.96 4.77
C GLU A 124 -14.95 -2.61 5.48
N LEU A 125 -14.12 -1.63 5.14
CA LEU A 125 -14.17 -0.29 5.75
C LEU A 125 -15.42 0.51 5.37
N ALA A 126 -15.97 0.30 4.18
CA ALA A 126 -17.24 0.91 3.79
C ALA A 126 -18.40 0.31 4.59
N GLU A 127 -18.38 -1.00 4.86
CA GLU A 127 -19.38 -1.68 5.68
C GLU A 127 -19.29 -1.25 7.15
N HIS A 128 -18.08 -1.03 7.68
CA HIS A 128 -17.89 -0.42 9.00
C HIS A 128 -18.56 0.95 9.10
N TYR A 129 -18.40 1.80 8.07
CA TYR A 129 -19.06 3.11 8.03
C TYR A 129 -20.59 2.98 8.04
N GLU A 130 -21.15 2.10 7.20
CA GLU A 130 -22.61 1.87 7.15
C GLU A 130 -23.17 1.30 8.46
N ALA A 131 -22.38 0.50 9.17
CA ALA A 131 -22.73 -0.03 10.49
C ALA A 131 -22.56 0.99 11.63
N GLY A 132 -22.02 2.19 11.34
CA GLY A 132 -21.73 3.21 12.35
C GLY A 132 -20.57 2.85 13.28
N GLU A 133 -19.65 1.98 12.83
CA GLU A 133 -18.49 1.58 13.61
C GLU A 133 -17.43 2.69 13.66
N HIS A 134 -16.66 2.70 14.76
CA HIS A 134 -15.56 3.63 14.95
C HIS A 134 -14.22 2.94 14.71
N LEU A 135 -13.36 3.57 13.92
CA LEU A 135 -11.99 3.11 13.73
C LEU A 135 -11.19 3.35 15.01
N THR A 136 -10.30 2.39 15.32
CA THR A 136 -9.30 2.61 16.36
C THR A 136 -8.28 3.62 15.88
N ASP A 137 -8.00 4.64 16.69
CA ASP A 137 -6.96 5.62 16.40
C ASP A 137 -5.60 5.09 16.85
N TYR A 138 -4.63 5.13 15.94
CA TYR A 138 -3.25 4.74 16.21
C TYR A 138 -2.34 5.94 16.02
N PRO A 139 -1.31 6.12 16.86
CA PRO A 139 -0.37 7.20 16.70
C PRO A 139 0.25 7.18 15.30
N TRP A 140 0.25 8.33 14.62
CA TRP A 140 0.80 8.46 13.27
C TRP A 140 2.25 7.95 13.18
N GLN A 141 3.03 8.17 14.24
CA GLN A 141 4.42 7.69 14.35
C GLN A 141 4.52 6.17 14.21
N MET A 142 3.55 5.42 14.74
CA MET A 142 3.54 3.96 14.61
C MET A 142 3.18 3.51 13.21
N LEU A 143 2.29 4.24 12.52
CA LEU A 143 1.99 3.97 11.12
C LEU A 143 3.21 4.24 10.23
N ASP A 144 3.90 5.37 10.46
CA ASP A 144 5.10 5.74 9.70
C ASP A 144 6.29 4.80 9.99
N GLU A 145 6.45 4.34 11.23
CA GLU A 145 7.45 3.34 11.62
C GLU A 145 7.18 1.99 10.94
N ASN A 146 5.93 1.50 10.99
CA ASN A 146 5.56 0.27 10.27
C ASN A 146 5.78 0.40 8.77
N LYS A 147 5.51 1.57 8.17
CA LYS A 147 5.81 1.83 6.76
C LYS A 147 7.31 1.77 6.49
N TRP A 148 8.15 2.32 7.37
CA TRP A 148 9.60 2.22 7.23
C TRP A 148 10.08 0.77 7.31
N LEU A 149 9.60 0.00 8.28
CA LEU A 149 9.91 -1.43 8.42
C LEU A 149 9.51 -2.21 7.16
N ALA A 150 8.32 -1.96 6.63
CA ALA A 150 7.84 -2.56 5.38
C ALA A 150 8.72 -2.17 4.18
N ALA A 151 9.11 -0.90 4.06
CA ALA A 151 9.99 -0.44 2.98
C ALA A 151 11.39 -1.06 3.07
N ARG A 152 11.91 -1.27 4.29
CA ARG A 152 13.25 -1.80 4.53
C ARG A 152 13.33 -3.32 4.33
N HIS A 153 12.34 -4.05 4.82
CA HIS A 153 12.42 -5.50 4.94
C HIS A 153 11.39 -6.25 4.09
N GLY A 154 10.40 -5.57 3.52
CA GLY A 154 9.34 -6.22 2.76
C GLY A 154 8.65 -7.32 3.56
N LEU A 155 8.41 -8.46 2.92
CA LEU A 155 7.79 -9.64 3.55
C LEU A 155 8.73 -10.40 4.50
N ASP A 156 10.05 -10.23 4.39
CA ASP A 156 11.04 -10.97 5.18
C ASP A 156 11.35 -10.31 6.53
N GLY A 157 10.67 -9.20 6.84
CA GLY A 157 10.78 -8.52 8.12
C GLY A 157 9.65 -8.82 9.10
N GLU A 158 9.64 -8.04 10.17
CA GLU A 158 8.57 -7.99 11.15
C GLU A 158 8.08 -6.56 11.31
N ILE A 159 6.77 -6.41 11.46
CA ILE A 159 6.07 -5.14 11.70
C ILE A 159 5.28 -5.24 12.99
N VAL A 160 4.89 -4.10 13.56
CA VAL A 160 4.08 -4.06 14.78
C VAL A 160 2.62 -4.35 14.43
N ASP A 161 2.06 -5.39 15.03
CA ASP A 161 0.63 -5.65 15.03
C ASP A 161 -0.05 -4.65 15.99
N LEU A 162 -0.64 -3.58 15.44
CA LEU A 162 -1.07 -2.43 16.23
C LEU A 162 -2.09 -2.76 17.34
N PRO A 163 -3.09 -3.65 17.14
CA PRO A 163 -3.98 -4.09 18.21
C PRO A 163 -3.28 -4.76 19.40
N THR A 164 -2.23 -5.56 19.17
CA THR A 164 -1.54 -6.32 20.23
C THR A 164 -0.27 -5.63 20.74
N SER A 165 0.24 -4.64 20.00
CA SER A 165 1.53 -3.99 20.21
C SER A 165 2.75 -4.93 20.09
N GLU A 166 2.57 -6.13 19.55
CA GLU A 166 3.66 -7.11 19.36
C GLU A 166 4.30 -6.95 17.99
N ARG A 167 5.62 -7.19 17.88
CA ARG A 167 6.26 -7.38 16.58
C ARG A 167 5.94 -8.78 16.08
N VAL A 168 5.40 -8.86 14.87
CA VAL A 168 5.00 -10.11 14.22
C VAL A 168 5.61 -10.21 12.84
N SER A 169 5.80 -11.43 12.35
CA SER A 169 6.21 -11.68 10.97
C SER A 169 5.26 -10.98 10.00
N THR A 170 5.83 -10.25 9.03
CA THR A 170 5.05 -9.55 8.00
C THR A 170 4.24 -10.53 7.16
N ARG A 171 4.80 -11.71 6.86
CA ARG A 171 4.08 -12.81 6.18
C ARG A 171 2.91 -13.33 7.01
N ALA A 172 3.08 -13.49 8.32
CA ALA A 172 1.99 -13.93 9.19
C ALA A 172 0.84 -12.92 9.24
N LEU A 173 1.17 -11.62 9.33
CA LEU A 173 0.14 -10.57 9.28
C LEU A 173 -0.54 -10.51 7.91
N ALA A 174 0.21 -10.61 6.81
CA ALA A 174 -0.33 -10.65 5.46
C ALA A 174 -1.30 -11.83 5.27
N LYS A 175 -0.96 -13.01 5.81
CA LYS A 175 -1.81 -14.20 5.75
C LYS A 175 -3.12 -14.00 6.53
N ARG A 176 -3.04 -13.45 7.75
CA ARG A 176 -4.22 -13.12 8.55
C ARG A 176 -5.13 -12.12 7.83
N LEU A 177 -4.54 -11.12 7.17
CA LEU A 177 -5.29 -10.15 6.37
C LEU A 177 -5.93 -10.81 5.14
N LEU A 178 -5.18 -11.63 4.40
CA LEU A 178 -5.71 -12.40 3.27
C LEU A 178 -6.93 -13.21 3.69
N ASP A 179 -6.82 -14.02 4.76
CA ASP A 179 -7.90 -14.87 5.24
C ASP A 179 -9.14 -14.06 5.65
N ARG A 180 -8.94 -12.89 6.28
CA ARG A 180 -10.04 -11.96 6.63
C ARG A 180 -10.74 -11.40 5.39
N MET A 181 -10.00 -11.14 4.31
CA MET A 181 -10.51 -10.47 3.11
C MET A 181 -11.20 -11.40 2.11
N ARG A 182 -11.13 -12.73 2.30
CA ARG A 182 -11.72 -13.73 1.40
C ARG A 182 -13.20 -13.50 1.16
N GLY A 183 -13.99 -13.34 2.23
CA GLY A 183 -15.44 -13.13 2.11
C GLY A 183 -15.80 -11.86 1.33
N HIS A 184 -15.09 -10.74 1.58
CA HIS A 184 -15.35 -9.51 0.84
C HIS A 184 -14.93 -9.61 -0.63
N ALA A 185 -13.87 -10.35 -0.95
CA ALA A 185 -13.47 -10.59 -2.34
C ALA A 185 -14.44 -11.54 -3.07
N GLU A 186 -14.98 -12.56 -2.39
CA GLU A 186 -16.04 -13.43 -2.93
C GLU A 186 -17.28 -12.61 -3.31
N ASP A 187 -17.75 -11.75 -2.42
CA ASP A 187 -18.86 -10.82 -2.68
C ASP A 187 -18.61 -9.90 -3.88
N LEU A 188 -17.36 -9.48 -4.07
CA LEU A 188 -16.95 -8.61 -5.19
C LEU A 188 -16.65 -9.38 -6.48
N GLY A 189 -16.68 -10.71 -6.45
CA GLY A 189 -16.32 -11.56 -7.59
C GLY A 189 -14.83 -11.53 -7.94
N SER A 190 -13.95 -11.19 -7.00
CA SER A 190 -12.50 -11.07 -7.18
C SER A 190 -11.69 -12.06 -6.32
N ALA A 191 -12.33 -13.14 -5.86
CA ALA A 191 -11.71 -14.16 -5.03
C ALA A 191 -10.56 -14.91 -5.74
N GLU A 192 -10.69 -15.13 -7.06
CA GLU A 192 -9.63 -15.79 -7.84
C GLU A 192 -8.37 -14.91 -7.92
N GLU A 193 -8.53 -13.63 -8.21
CA GLU A 193 -7.42 -12.68 -8.24
C GLU A 193 -6.77 -12.53 -6.86
N LEU A 194 -7.58 -12.51 -5.78
CA LEU A 194 -7.08 -12.38 -4.41
C LEU A 194 -6.07 -13.49 -4.06
N GLU A 195 -6.20 -14.71 -4.61
CA GLU A 195 -5.26 -15.80 -4.33
C GLU A 195 -3.83 -15.51 -4.79
N GLY A 196 -3.63 -14.56 -5.71
CA GLY A 196 -2.28 -14.12 -6.08
C GLY A 196 -1.50 -13.50 -4.90
N ILE A 197 -2.19 -13.09 -3.82
CA ILE A 197 -1.54 -12.67 -2.57
C ILE A 197 -0.82 -13.84 -1.89
N SER A 198 -1.38 -15.06 -1.96
CA SER A 198 -0.71 -16.26 -1.44
C SER A 198 0.64 -16.50 -2.13
N ASP A 199 0.73 -16.27 -3.45
CA ASP A 199 2.00 -16.38 -4.18
C ASP A 199 3.05 -15.37 -3.69
N LEU A 200 2.64 -14.12 -3.43
CA LEU A 200 3.52 -13.11 -2.83
C LEU A 200 4.00 -13.56 -1.43
N ILE A 201 3.09 -14.06 -0.59
CA ILE A 201 3.38 -14.54 0.77
C ILE A 201 4.24 -15.80 0.80
N ASP A 202 4.15 -16.68 -0.19
CA ASP A 202 4.89 -17.96 -0.17
C ASP A 202 6.22 -17.86 -0.92
N ARG A 203 6.24 -17.13 -2.05
CA ARG A 203 7.40 -17.07 -2.95
C ARG A 203 8.17 -15.75 -2.89
N GLY A 204 7.65 -14.77 -2.16
CA GLY A 204 8.22 -13.44 -2.07
C GLY A 204 7.79 -12.51 -3.20
N ASN A 205 7.90 -11.22 -2.92
CA ASN A 205 7.58 -10.11 -3.81
C ASN A 205 8.68 -9.91 -4.87
N GLY A 206 8.47 -8.93 -5.75
CA GLY A 206 9.40 -8.67 -6.84
C GLY A 206 10.78 -8.20 -6.37
N ALA A 207 10.89 -7.49 -5.24
CA ALA A 207 12.19 -7.12 -4.68
C ALA A 207 13.01 -8.35 -4.25
N ALA A 208 12.37 -9.30 -3.56
CA ALA A 208 13.03 -10.55 -3.17
C ALA A 208 13.54 -11.34 -4.39
N ARG A 209 12.72 -11.42 -5.45
CA ARG A 209 13.09 -12.10 -6.71
C ARG A 209 14.26 -11.44 -7.40
N GLN A 210 14.25 -10.11 -7.53
CA GLN A 210 15.34 -9.35 -8.13
C GLN A 210 16.66 -9.51 -7.37
N ILE A 211 16.61 -9.50 -6.03
CA ILE A 211 17.80 -9.74 -5.20
C ILE A 211 18.36 -11.15 -5.43
N VAL A 212 17.52 -12.19 -5.48
CA VAL A 212 17.99 -13.56 -5.76
C VAL A 212 18.70 -13.66 -7.11
N VAL A 213 18.17 -13.03 -8.16
CA VAL A 213 18.82 -13.00 -9.48
C VAL A 213 20.14 -12.25 -9.42
N TYR A 214 20.16 -11.09 -8.76
CA TYR A 214 21.37 -10.29 -8.64
C TYR A 214 22.47 -10.99 -7.84
N GLU A 215 22.17 -11.62 -6.72
CA GLU A 215 23.17 -12.29 -5.87
C GLU A 215 23.79 -13.53 -6.53
N ALA A 216 23.20 -14.06 -7.61
CA ALA A 216 23.79 -15.17 -8.34
C ALA A 216 25.10 -14.77 -9.05
N ASN A 217 25.13 -13.59 -9.69
CA ASN A 217 26.23 -13.18 -10.59
C ASN A 217 26.63 -11.69 -10.46
N HIS A 218 25.93 -10.91 -9.62
CA HIS A 218 26.02 -9.45 -9.51
C HIS A 218 25.86 -8.72 -10.84
N ASP A 219 24.96 -9.21 -11.71
CA ASP A 219 24.71 -8.64 -13.03
C ASP A 219 23.29 -8.07 -13.15
N LEU A 220 23.18 -6.74 -13.20
CA LEU A 220 21.90 -6.05 -13.39
C LEU A 220 21.25 -6.33 -14.75
N ARG A 221 22.02 -6.78 -15.76
CA ARG A 221 21.45 -7.17 -17.05
C ARG A 221 20.63 -8.45 -16.92
N GLU A 222 21.04 -9.37 -16.05
CA GLU A 222 20.26 -10.59 -15.74
C GLU A 222 18.98 -10.25 -14.98
N VAL A 223 19.06 -9.32 -14.01
CA VAL A 223 17.88 -8.78 -13.32
C VAL A 223 16.89 -8.17 -14.31
N MET A 224 17.38 -7.31 -15.22
CA MET A 224 16.54 -6.71 -16.25
C MET A 224 15.93 -7.73 -17.20
N ALA A 225 16.70 -8.76 -17.58
CA ALA A 225 16.20 -9.84 -18.43
C ALA A 225 15.08 -10.64 -17.73
N GLU A 226 15.21 -10.92 -16.43
CA GLU A 226 14.17 -11.56 -15.63
C GLU A 226 12.90 -10.69 -15.57
N ILE A 227 13.04 -9.39 -15.27
CA ILE A 227 11.89 -8.46 -15.19
C ILE A 227 11.14 -8.42 -16.53
N VAL A 228 11.85 -8.33 -17.65
CA VAL A 228 11.26 -8.34 -19.00
C VAL A 228 10.56 -9.66 -19.29
N ALA A 229 11.17 -10.79 -18.94
CA ALA A 229 10.56 -12.11 -19.12
C ALA A 229 9.29 -12.27 -18.27
N ALA A 230 9.33 -11.86 -17.00
CA ALA A 230 8.18 -11.89 -16.10
C ALA A 230 7.02 -11.01 -16.59
N THR A 231 7.34 -9.81 -17.10
CA THR A 231 6.33 -8.83 -17.54
C THR A 231 5.66 -9.23 -18.85
N ARG A 232 6.35 -9.96 -19.73
CA ARG A 232 5.76 -10.46 -20.98
C ARG A 232 4.73 -11.58 -20.76
N GLY A 233 4.75 -12.22 -19.59
CA GLY A 233 4.00 -13.45 -19.32
C GLY A 233 4.64 -14.67 -19.98
N GLN A 234 4.31 -15.88 -19.49
CA GLN A 234 4.53 -17.09 -20.26
C GLN A 234 3.45 -17.16 -21.35
N ALA A 235 3.86 -17.25 -22.62
CA ALA A 235 2.95 -17.47 -23.74
C ALA A 235 2.29 -18.86 -23.65
#